data_AF-Q3SFP1-F1
#
_entry.id   AF-Q3SFP1-F1
#
_cell.length_a   1.000
_cell.length_b   1.000
_cell.length_c   1.000
_cell.angle_alpha   90.00
_cell.angle_beta   90.00
_cell.angle_gamma   90.00
#
_symmetry.space_group_name_H-M   'P 1'
#
loop_
_entity.id
_entity.type
_entity.pdbx_description
1 polymer ?
#
loop_
_entity_poly.entity_id
_entity_poly.type
_entity_poly.pdbx_seq_one_letter_code
_entity_poly.pdbx_strand_id
1 'polypeptide(L)'
;MAVSQATLGKALVWGAITAALYLFLFQYSEVFERLAHTTLDACTVPEGGGTTYYNKATADACAARNGTFIEGTWWYVFAPIALAFALSYTHGLFTGLFWDVVGLKAKK
;
A
#
# COMPACT_ATOMS: atom_id res chain seq x y z
N MET A 1 36.07 -6.63 -3.15
CA MET A 1 35.61 -6.35 -1.78
C MET A 1 34.98 -7.63 -1.26
N ALA A 2 35.44 -8.17 -0.12
CA ALA A 2 34.84 -9.39 0.42
C ALA A 2 33.45 -9.06 1.00
N VAL A 3 32.41 -9.76 0.54
CA VAL A 3 31.07 -9.67 1.13
C VAL A 3 31.17 -10.12 2.57
N SER A 4 30.87 -9.21 3.51
CA SER A 4 30.81 -9.60 4.92
C SER A 4 29.58 -10.47 5.13
N GLN A 5 29.74 -11.63 5.80
CA GLN A 5 28.60 -12.50 6.12
C GLN A 5 27.54 -11.77 6.95
N ALA A 6 27.95 -10.78 7.76
CA ALA A 6 27.05 -9.93 8.51
C ALA A 6 26.18 -9.03 7.60
N THR A 7 26.72 -8.51 6.49
CA THR A 7 25.96 -7.71 5.51
C THR A 7 24.96 -8.58 4.77
N LEU A 8 25.37 -9.78 4.36
CA LEU A 8 24.48 -10.76 3.73
C LEU A 8 23.32 -11.15 4.64
N GLY A 9 23.60 -11.47 5.92
CA GLY A 9 22.57 -11.80 6.90
C GLY A 9 21.55 -10.68 7.08
N LYS A 10 22.02 -9.43 7.19
CA LYS A 10 21.12 -8.25 7.28
C LYS A 10 20.28 -8.08 6.02
N ALA A 11 20.87 -8.24 4.83
CA ALA A 11 20.16 -8.15 3.57
C ALA A 11 19.03 -9.18 3.49
N LEU A 12 19.30 -10.43 3.87
CA LEU A 12 18.29 -11.49 3.88
C LEU A 12 17.14 -11.21 4.85
N VAL A 13 17.44 -10.73 6.07
CA VAL A 13 16.40 -10.37 7.05
C VAL A 13 15.50 -9.24 6.54
N TRP A 14 16.09 -8.14 6.06
CA TRP A 14 15.30 -7.03 5.50
C TRP A 14 14.55 -7.42 4.22
N GLY A 15 15.12 -8.31 3.41
CA GLY A 15 14.46 -8.89 2.25
C GLY A 15 13.24 -9.72 2.64
N ALA A 16 13.35 -10.58 3.66
CA ALA A 16 12.23 -11.37 4.17
C ALA A 16 11.13 -10.49 4.76
N ILE A 17 11.48 -9.46 5.53
CA ILE A 17 10.52 -8.49 6.07
C ILE A 17 9.79 -7.77 4.92
N THR A 18 10.53 -7.32 3.92
CA THR A 18 9.96 -6.64 2.75
C THR A 18 9.02 -7.56 1.97
N ALA A 19 9.41 -8.81 1.74
CA ALA A 19 8.57 -9.79 1.09
C ALA A 19 7.27 -10.06 1.88
N ALA A 20 7.36 -10.19 3.20
CA ALA A 20 6.19 -10.35 4.07
C ALA A 20 5.25 -9.14 4.00
N LEU A 21 5.78 -7.91 3.98
CA LEU A 21 4.97 -6.69 3.84
C LEU A 21 4.29 -6.60 2.46
N TYR A 22 4.97 -6.98 1.38
CA TYR A 22 4.34 -7.05 0.05
C TYR A 22 3.24 -8.13 0.01
N LEU A 23 3.49 -9.31 0.57
CA LEU A 23 2.47 -10.36 0.68
C LEU A 23 1.26 -9.87 1.48
N PHE A 24 1.50 -9.17 2.59
CA PHE A 24 0.45 -8.55 3.37
C PHE A 24 -0.34 -7.52 2.55
N LEU A 25 0.33 -6.62 1.82
CA LEU A 25 -0.34 -5.66 0.93
C LEU A 25 -1.23 -6.37 -0.09
N PHE A 26 -0.73 -7.40 -0.77
CA PHE A 26 -1.49 -8.12 -1.80
C PHE A 26 -2.65 -8.94 -1.21
N GLN A 27 -2.47 -9.54 -0.04
CA GLN A 27 -3.52 -10.32 0.63
C GLN A 27 -4.69 -9.44 1.08
N TYR A 28 -4.42 -8.16 1.39
CA TYR A 28 -5.39 -7.20 1.90
C TYR A 28 -5.65 -6.04 0.94
N SER A 29 -5.33 -6.17 -0.36
CA SER A 29 -5.41 -5.07 -1.33
C SER A 29 -6.81 -4.45 -1.38
N GLU A 30 -7.84 -5.29 -1.45
CA GLU A 30 -9.26 -4.89 -1.44
C GLU A 30 -9.63 -4.07 -0.20
N VAL A 31 -9.06 -4.40 0.96
CA VAL A 31 -9.31 -3.68 2.21
C VAL A 31 -8.65 -2.31 2.16
N PHE A 32 -7.41 -2.21 1.69
CA PHE A 32 -6.72 -0.94 1.53
C PHE A 32 -7.38 -0.03 0.49
N GLU A 33 -7.86 -0.60 -0.62
CA GLU A 33 -8.63 0.13 -1.64
C GLU A 33 -9.94 0.66 -1.07
N ARG A 34 -10.69 -0.17 -0.34
CA ARG A 34 -11.92 0.28 0.33
C ARG A 34 -11.65 1.38 1.35
N LEU A 35 -10.61 1.25 2.17
CA LEU A 35 -10.22 2.29 3.14
C LEU A 35 -9.83 3.60 2.44
N ALA A 36 -9.13 3.52 1.30
CA ALA A 36 -8.80 4.69 0.49
C ALA A 36 -10.06 5.36 -0.09
N HIS A 37 -10.99 4.58 -0.65
CA HIS A 37 -12.24 5.08 -1.20
C HIS A 37 -13.19 5.68 -0.14
N THR A 38 -13.16 5.15 1.08
CA THR A 38 -14.04 5.58 2.19
C THR A 38 -13.37 6.56 3.15
N THR A 39 -12.20 7.09 2.79
CA THR A 39 -11.56 8.20 3.53
C THR A 39 -12.39 9.49 3.45
N LEU A 40 -13.04 9.72 2.31
CA LEU A 40 -14.01 10.79 2.10
C LEU A 40 -15.38 10.18 1.86
N ASP A 41 -16.42 11.01 1.90
CA ASP A 41 -17.77 10.61 1.52
C ASP A 41 -17.76 9.96 0.14
N ALA A 42 -18.31 8.75 0.07
CA ALA A 42 -18.28 7.92 -1.11
C ALA A 42 -19.69 7.45 -1.49
N CYS A 43 -19.88 7.19 -2.77
CA CYS A 43 -21.08 6.55 -3.29
C CYS A 43 -20.69 5.29 -4.05
N THR A 44 -21.27 4.15 -3.67
CA THR A 44 -21.08 2.88 -4.38
C THR A 44 -22.24 2.62 -5.31
N VAL A 45 -21.97 2.47 -6.61
CA VAL A 45 -22.99 2.14 -7.62
C VAL A 45 -22.66 0.77 -8.20
N PRO A 46 -23.59 -0.20 -8.14
CA PRO A 46 -23.43 -1.47 -8.82
C PRO A 46 -23.64 -1.27 -10.33
N GLU A 47 -22.59 -1.39 -11.12
CA GLU A 47 -22.62 -1.15 -12.57
C GLU A 47 -21.82 -2.24 -13.30
N GLY A 48 -22.38 -2.81 -14.37
CA GLY A 48 -21.66 -3.72 -15.29
C GLY A 48 -21.08 -5.00 -14.66
N GLY A 49 -21.59 -5.46 -13.53
CA GLY A 49 -21.07 -6.63 -12.81
C GLY A 49 -19.97 -6.32 -11.77
N GLY A 50 -19.68 -5.04 -11.53
CA GLY A 50 -18.76 -4.57 -10.49
C GLY A 50 -19.37 -3.49 -9.59
N THR A 51 -18.62 -3.04 -8.58
CA THR A 51 -18.97 -1.91 -7.71
C THR A 51 -18.06 -0.74 -8.00
N THR A 52 -18.61 0.36 -8.52
CA THR A 52 -17.85 1.59 -8.79
C THR A 52 -17.95 2.54 -7.60
N TYR A 53 -16.82 3.07 -7.14
CA TYR A 53 -16.74 4.05 -6.05
C TYR A 53 -16.63 5.47 -6.61
N TYR A 54 -17.55 6.35 -6.23
CA TYR A 54 -17.48 7.79 -6.51
C TYR A 54 -17.15 8.57 -5.24
N ASN A 55 -16.01 9.27 -5.24
CA ASN A 55 -15.58 10.08 -4.10
C ASN A 55 -16.24 11.47 -4.11
N LYS A 56 -16.35 12.10 -2.94
CA LYS A 56 -16.96 13.44 -2.75
C LYS A 56 -18.41 13.52 -3.25
N ALA A 57 -19.14 12.41 -3.18
CA ALA A 57 -20.55 12.38 -3.57
C ALA A 57 -21.39 13.00 -2.44
N THR A 58 -22.46 13.72 -2.78
CA THR A 58 -23.51 14.05 -1.81
C THR A 58 -24.54 12.91 -1.79
N ALA A 59 -25.29 12.78 -0.69
CA ALA A 59 -26.35 11.79 -0.57
C ALA A 59 -27.35 11.88 -1.74
N ASP A 60 -27.73 13.10 -2.14
CA ASP A 60 -28.64 13.35 -3.26
C ASP A 60 -28.07 12.91 -4.61
N ALA A 61 -26.79 13.21 -4.86
CA ALA A 61 -26.10 12.80 -6.10
C ALA A 61 -25.92 11.27 -6.17
N CYS A 62 -25.79 10.62 -5.02
CA CYS A 62 -25.71 9.16 -4.93
C CYS A 62 -27.06 8.49 -5.18
N ALA A 63 -28.12 9.02 -4.57
CA ALA A 63 -29.50 8.54 -4.78
C ALA A 63 -29.92 8.66 -6.25
N ALA A 64 -29.52 9.74 -6.94
CA ALA A 64 -29.79 9.93 -8.36
C ALA A 64 -29.16 8.84 -9.26
N ARG A 65 -28.17 8.09 -8.77
CA ARG A 65 -27.48 7.01 -9.49
C ARG A 65 -27.87 5.62 -9.00
N ASN A 66 -28.92 5.49 -8.19
CA ASN A 66 -29.27 4.25 -7.50
C ASN A 66 -28.08 3.66 -6.70
N GLY A 67 -27.22 4.53 -6.19
CA GLY A 67 -26.06 4.15 -5.40
C GLY A 67 -26.36 4.10 -3.91
N THR A 68 -25.45 3.48 -3.15
CA THR A 68 -25.44 3.51 -1.68
C THR A 68 -24.42 4.52 -1.19
N PHE A 69 -24.86 5.47 -0.37
CA PHE A 69 -23.99 6.46 0.24
C PHE A 69 -23.22 5.86 1.41
N ILE A 70 -21.93 6.18 1.50
CA ILE A 70 -21.03 5.78 2.57
C ILE A 70 -20.42 7.05 3.15
N GLU A 71 -20.68 7.30 4.43
CA GLU A 71 -20.06 8.41 5.16
C GLU A 71 -18.54 8.19 5.28
N GLY A 72 -17.80 9.23 4.90
CA GLY A 72 -16.36 9.22 4.89
C GLY A 72 -15.79 9.19 6.30
N THR A 73 -14.77 8.35 6.49
CA THR A 73 -14.06 8.25 7.75
C THR A 73 -12.60 8.64 7.53
N TRP A 74 -12.28 9.91 7.78
CA TRP A 74 -10.98 10.50 7.41
C TRP A 74 -9.76 9.73 7.93
N TRP A 75 -9.86 9.14 9.13
CA TRP A 75 -8.74 8.41 9.73
C TRP A 75 -8.41 7.09 9.01
N TYR A 76 -9.26 6.59 8.11
CA TYR A 76 -8.93 5.44 7.25
C TYR A 76 -7.72 5.69 6.36
N VAL A 77 -7.39 6.95 6.06
CA VAL A 77 -6.20 7.33 5.29
C VAL A 77 -4.89 6.82 5.92
N PHE A 78 -4.86 6.67 7.25
CA PHE A 78 -3.63 6.29 7.95
C PHE A 78 -3.18 4.87 7.63
N ALA A 79 -4.10 3.94 7.37
CA ALA A 79 -3.74 2.56 7.06
C ALA A 79 -2.90 2.42 5.77
N PRO A 80 -3.34 2.90 4.59
CA PRO A 80 -2.53 2.85 3.38
C PRO A 80 -1.26 3.70 3.49
N ILE A 81 -1.30 4.85 4.18
CA ILE A 81 -0.10 5.67 4.43
C ILE A 81 0.93 4.90 5.24
N ALA A 82 0.53 4.29 6.36
CA ALA A 82 1.44 3.54 7.24
C ALA A 82 2.08 2.37 6.48
N LEU A 83 1.31 1.65 5.67
CA LEU A 83 1.83 0.56 4.87
C LEU A 83 2.82 1.05 3.80
N ALA A 84 2.52 2.17 3.12
CA ALA A 84 3.43 2.76 2.16
C ALA A 84 4.77 3.16 2.80
N PHE A 85 4.75 3.77 3.98
CA PHE A 85 5.97 4.10 4.72
C PHE A 85 6.75 2.86 5.18
N ALA A 86 6.05 1.85 5.70
CA ALA A 86 6.67 0.59 6.12
C ALA A 86 7.40 -0.06 4.95
N LEU A 87 6.71 -0.21 3.80
CA LEU A 87 7.31 -0.75 2.58
C LEU A 87 8.50 0.07 2.11
N SER A 88 8.37 1.40 2.05
CA SER A 88 9.45 2.29 1.60
C SER A 88 10.70 2.15 2.47
N TYR A 89 10.52 2.10 3.79
CA TYR A 89 11.62 1.96 4.73
C TYR A 89 12.32 0.60 4.62
N THR A 90 11.56 -0.50 4.68
CA THR A 90 12.16 -1.84 4.66
C THR A 90 12.74 -2.19 3.30
N HIS A 91 12.07 -1.80 2.22
CA HIS A 91 12.55 -2.02 0.86
C HIS A 91 13.80 -1.17 0.57
N GLY A 92 13.85 0.08 1.06
CA GLY A 92 15.05 0.92 0.96
C GLY A 92 16.26 0.32 1.67
N LEU A 93 16.07 -0.18 2.91
CA LEU A 93 17.15 -0.86 3.65
C LEU A 93 17.61 -2.14 2.95
N PHE A 94 16.66 -2.94 2.47
CA PHE A 94 16.96 -4.16 1.72
C PHE A 94 17.77 -3.85 0.46
N THR A 95 17.29 -2.94 -0.38
CA THR A 95 17.94 -2.62 -1.67
C THR A 95 19.34 -2.06 -1.46
N GLY A 96 19.55 -1.16 -0.50
CA GLY A 96 20.89 -0.67 -0.16
C GLY A 96 21.86 -1.78 0.22
N LEU A 97 21.45 -2.68 1.11
CA LEU A 97 22.26 -3.83 1.53
C LEU A 97 22.46 -4.85 0.40
N PHE A 98 21.44 -5.07 -0.42
CA PHE A 98 21.50 -5.96 -1.58
C PHE A 98 22.56 -5.47 -2.58
N TRP A 99 22.53 -4.18 -2.91
CA TRP A 99 23.52 -3.56 -3.80
C TRP A 99 24.95 -3.65 -3.25
N ASP A 100 25.11 -3.48 -1.93
CA ASP A 100 26.39 -3.69 -1.25
C ASP A 100 26.87 -5.15 -1.31
N VAL A 101 25.96 -6.13 -1.21
CA VAL A 101 26.27 -7.56 -1.34
C VAL A 101 26.67 -7.93 -2.77
N VAL A 102 25.98 -7.43 -3.79
CA VAL A 102 26.32 -7.73 -5.20
C VAL A 102 27.49 -6.89 -5.72
N GLY A 103 27.98 -5.93 -4.93
CA GLY A 103 29.14 -5.10 -5.27
C GLY A 103 28.86 -4.01 -6.30
N LEU A 104 27.59 -3.67 -6.54
CA LEU A 104 27.18 -2.62 -7.48
C LEU A 104 26.81 -1.37 -6.68
N LYS A 105 27.65 -0.34 -6.68
CA LYS A 105 27.37 0.93 -6.02
C LYS A 105 27.55 2.09 -6.99
N ALA A 106 26.68 3.09 -6.89
CA ALA A 106 26.85 4.32 -7.64
C ALA A 106 28.20 4.95 -7.28
N LYS A 107 28.89 5.48 -8.30
CA LYS A 107 30.09 6.27 -8.10
C LYS A 107 29.69 7.53 -7.32
N LYS A 108 30.34 7.78 -6.19
CA LYS A 108 30.19 9.02 -5.43
C LYS A 108 30.67 10.21 -6.26
#